data_AF-A0A5E4N7T8-F1
#
_entry.id   AF-A0A5E4N7T8-F1
#
_cell.length_a   1.000
_cell.length_b   1.000
_cell.length_c   1.000
_cell.angle_alpha   90.00
_cell.angle_beta   90.00
_cell.angle_gamma   90.00
#
_symmetry.space_group_name_H-M   'P 1'
#
loop_
_entity.id
_entity.type
_entity.pdbx_description
1 polymer ?
#
loop_
_entity_poly.entity_id
_entity_poly.type
_entity_poly.pdbx_seq_one_letter_code
_entity_poly.pdbx_strand_id
1 'polypeptide(L)'
;NVTKQLLADFAREQFNHPPYSPDLAPSDFHLFLHMKSFMGGQNFNEDDEVKKAVSAWLQSQASYFYDERIQKLVPRYDKCLNNGGNYVEK
;
A
#
# COMPACT_ATOMS: atom_id res chain seq x y z
N ASN A 1 12.93 -16.84 13.65
CA ASN A 1 12.54 -15.42 13.53
C ASN A 1 11.18 -15.26 14.20
N VAL A 2 11.09 -14.42 15.25
CA VAL A 2 9.89 -14.19 16.06
C VAL A 2 8.68 -13.80 15.20
N THR A 3 8.86 -13.02 14.14
CA THR A 3 7.76 -12.60 13.24
C THR A 3 7.06 -13.79 12.58
N LYS A 4 7.82 -14.77 12.08
CA LYS A 4 7.24 -15.97 11.43
C LYS A 4 6.44 -16.81 12.42
N GLN A 5 6.90 -16.89 13.67
CA GLN A 5 6.18 -17.59 14.74
C GLN A 5 4.85 -16.89 15.05
N LEU A 6 4.89 -15.57 15.26
CA LEU A 6 3.68 -14.79 15.55
C LEU A 6 2.65 -14.86 14.42
N LEU A 7 3.07 -14.85 13.15
CA LEU A 7 2.15 -15.02 12.02
C LEU A 7 1.44 -16.38 12.08
N ALA A 8 2.16 -17.46 12.41
CA ALA A 8 1.58 -18.78 12.59
C ALA A 8 0.63 -18.82 13.80
N ASP A 9 1.03 -18.24 14.93
CA ASP A 9 0.23 -18.19 16.16
C ASP A 9 -1.08 -17.42 15.94
N PHE A 10 -1.08 -16.36 15.12
CA PHE A 10 -2.27 -15.60 14.74
C PHE A 10 -3.02 -16.19 13.53
N ALA A 11 -2.62 -17.35 13.03
CA ALA A 11 -3.19 -18.01 11.85
C ALA A 11 -3.29 -17.08 10.62
N ARG A 12 -2.28 -16.23 10.40
CA ARG A 12 -2.21 -15.31 9.27
C ARG A 12 -1.52 -15.99 8.09
N GLU A 13 -2.24 -16.11 6.98
CA GLU A 13 -1.66 -16.55 5.72
C GLU A 13 -0.73 -15.46 5.15
N GLN A 14 0.46 -15.88 4.70
CA GLN A 14 1.40 -15.00 4.03
C GLN A 14 1.24 -15.12 2.52
N PHE A 15 0.78 -14.05 1.89
CA PHE A 15 0.74 -13.97 0.42
C PHE A 15 2.15 -13.84 -0.15
N ASN A 16 2.45 -14.60 -1.21
CA ASN A 16 3.74 -14.52 -1.89
C ASN A 16 3.91 -13.16 -2.56
N HIS A 17 5.00 -12.46 -2.24
CA HIS A 17 5.31 -11.17 -2.81
C HIS A 17 6.70 -11.21 -3.49
N PRO A 18 6.78 -10.91 -4.81
CA PRO A 18 8.05 -10.91 -5.51
C PRO A 18 8.97 -9.78 -5.01
N PRO A 19 10.30 -9.99 -5.02
CA PRO A 19 11.25 -8.92 -4.72
C PRO A 19 11.06 -7.70 -5.63
N TYR A 20 11.35 -6.51 -5.10
CA TYR A 20 11.37 -5.24 -5.84
C TYR A 20 10.08 -4.91 -6.61
N SER A 21 8.90 -5.34 -6.15
CA SER A 21 7.63 -5.16 -6.87
C SER A 21 6.64 -4.21 -6.16
N PRO A 22 7.00 -2.92 -5.94
CA PRO A 22 6.10 -1.96 -5.31
C PRO A 22 4.87 -1.66 -6.18
N ASP A 23 4.96 -1.88 -7.48
CA ASP A 23 3.84 -1.82 -8.43
C ASP A 23 2.78 -2.91 -8.20
N LEU A 24 3.11 -3.95 -7.43
CA LEU A 24 2.21 -5.01 -6.97
C LEU A 24 1.84 -4.90 -5.48
N ALA A 25 2.38 -3.92 -4.76
CA ALA A 25 2.05 -3.67 -3.36
C ALA A 25 0.93 -2.62 -3.24
N PRO A 26 -0.28 -2.98 -2.75
CA PRO A 26 -1.41 -2.04 -2.69
C PRO A 26 -1.15 -0.79 -1.84
N SER A 27 -0.29 -0.91 -0.84
CA SER A 27 0.17 0.24 -0.05
C SER A 27 0.98 1.22 -0.90
N ASP A 28 1.84 0.75 -1.80
CA ASP A 28 2.74 1.60 -2.58
C ASP A 28 2.08 2.19 -3.83
N PHE A 29 1.42 1.36 -4.64
CA PHE A 29 0.84 1.82 -5.91
C PHE A 29 -0.43 2.68 -5.73
N HIS A 30 -1.06 2.66 -4.56
CA HIS A 30 -2.32 3.35 -4.32
C HIS A 30 -2.30 4.19 -3.02
N LEU A 31 -2.24 3.57 -1.83
CA LEU A 31 -2.39 4.33 -0.57
C LEU A 31 -1.33 5.43 -0.42
N PHE A 32 -0.05 5.05 -0.46
CA PHE A 32 1.07 5.99 -0.33
C PHE A 32 1.24 6.86 -1.57
N LEU A 33 0.77 6.43 -2.75
CA LEU A 33 0.74 7.30 -3.92
C LEU A 33 -0.12 8.54 -3.66
N HIS A 34 -1.36 8.35 -3.20
CA HIS A 34 -2.26 9.46 -2.91
C HIS A 34 -1.83 10.23 -1.67
N MET A 35 -1.34 9.55 -0.62
CA MET A 35 -0.86 10.20 0.59
C MET A 35 0.36 11.10 0.33
N LYS A 36 1.32 10.66 -0.50
CA LYS A 36 2.47 11.49 -0.90
C LYS A 36 2.02 12.74 -1.65
N SER A 37 0.99 12.62 -2.50
CA SER A 37 0.40 13.78 -3.19
C SER A 37 -0.23 14.76 -2.21
N PHE A 38 -0.91 14.26 -1.17
CA PHE A 38 -1.47 15.10 -0.10
C PHE A 38 -0.36 15.78 0.71
N MET A 39 0.65 15.03 1.15
CA MET A 39 1.73 15.52 2.00
C MET A 39 2.75 16.40 1.27
N GLY A 40 2.76 16.40 -0.07
CA GLY A 40 3.71 17.14 -0.87
C GLY A 40 3.74 18.63 -0.52
N GLY A 41 4.91 19.13 -0.16
CA GLY A 41 5.13 20.55 0.17
C GLY A 41 4.68 20.97 1.57
N GLN A 42 4.13 20.06 2.38
CA GLN A 42 3.84 20.33 3.78
C GLN A 42 5.10 20.20 4.63
N ASN A 43 5.31 21.15 5.54
CA ASN A 43 6.36 21.09 6.56
C ASN A 43 5.68 20.91 7.92
N PHE A 44 6.22 19.98 8.72
CA PHE A 44 5.77 19.71 10.07
C PHE A 44 6.93 19.98 11.02
N ASN A 45 6.67 20.66 12.13
CA ASN A 45 7.67 20.99 13.13
C ASN A 45 7.81 19.88 14.18
N GLU A 46 6.75 19.09 14.39
CA GLU A 46 6.69 18.04 15.40
C GLU A 46 6.06 16.75 14.86
N ASP A 47 6.45 15.62 15.43
CA ASP A 47 5.92 14.30 15.09
C ASP A 47 4.39 14.20 15.27
N ASP A 48 3.84 14.94 16.25
CA ASP A 48 2.40 14.91 16.51
C ASP A 48 1.60 15.64 15.43
N GLU A 49 2.19 16.63 14.77
CA GLU A 49 1.56 17.30 13.63
C GLU A 49 1.43 16.34 12.43
N VAL A 50 2.49 15.59 12.11
CA VAL A 50 2.44 14.60 11.01
C VAL A 50 1.51 13.44 11.35
N LYS A 51 1.49 12.94 12.60
CA LYS A 51 0.54 11.90 13.02
C LYS A 51 -0.91 12.37 12.86
N LYS A 52 -1.21 13.61 13.25
CA LYS A 52 -2.54 14.20 13.11
C LYS A 52 -2.93 14.36 11.65
N ALA A 53 -2.02 14.86 10.80
CA ALA A 53 -2.26 15.04 9.37
C ALA A 53 -2.52 13.70 8.67
N VAL A 54 -1.70 12.68 8.93
CA VAL A 54 -1.88 11.33 8.36
C VAL A 54 -3.20 10.71 8.85
N SER A 55 -3.51 10.81 10.14
CA SER A 55 -4.75 10.27 10.70
C SER A 55 -5.99 10.93 10.10
N ALA A 56 -5.98 12.26 10.00
CA ALA A 56 -7.08 13.02 9.38
C ALA A 56 -7.24 12.69 7.90
N TRP A 57 -6.14 12.53 7.15
CA TRP A 57 -6.19 12.15 5.75
C TRP A 57 -6.74 10.74 5.55
N LEU A 58 -6.31 9.76 6.35
CA LEU A 58 -6.85 8.39 6.28
C LEU A 58 -8.36 8.37 6.57
N GLN A 59 -8.81 9.12 7.58
CA GLN A 59 -10.22 9.20 7.95
C GLN A 59 -11.09 9.95 6.92
N SER A 60 -10.50 10.82 6.11
CA SER A 60 -11.22 11.54 5.06
C SER A 60 -11.40 10.74 3.77
N GLN A 61 -10.67 9.62 3.60
CA GLN A 61 -10.85 8.77 2.42
C GLN A 61 -12.16 7.99 2.50
N ALA A 62 -12.90 7.95 1.39
CA ALA A 62 -14.12 7.17 1.30
C ALA A 62 -13.84 5.67 1.35
N SER A 63 -14.82 4.84 1.76
CA SER A 63 -14.65 3.37 1.78
C SER A 63 -14.22 2.81 0.42
N TYR A 64 -14.81 3.33 -0.66
CA TYR A 64 -14.50 2.89 -2.03
C TYR A 64 -13.02 3.07 -2.40
N PHE A 65 -12.31 4.03 -1.80
CA PHE A 65 -10.88 4.22 -2.01
C PHE A 65 -10.09 2.99 -1.54
N TYR A 66 -10.43 2.48 -0.35
CA TYR A 66 -9.80 1.28 0.20
C TYR A 66 -10.22 0.02 -0.54
N ASP A 67 -11.45 -0.05 -1.03
CA ASP A 67 -11.91 -1.17 -1.85
C ASP A 67 -11.21 -1.20 -3.21
N GLU A 68 -11.11 -0.04 -3.87
CA GLU A 68 -10.43 0.11 -5.16
C GLU A 68 -8.96 -0.30 -5.07
N ARG A 69 -8.28 0.05 -3.96
CA ARG A 69 -6.91 -0.39 -3.66
C ARG A 69 -6.74 -1.90 -3.82
N ILE A 70 -7.66 -2.67 -3.24
CA ILE A 70 -7.61 -4.14 -3.25
C ILE A 70 -8.05 -4.67 -4.61
N GLN A 71 -9.11 -4.12 -5.19
CA GLN A 71 -9.62 -4.55 -6.50
C GLN A 71 -8.61 -4.36 -7.63
N LYS A 72 -7.76 -3.32 -7.55
CA LYS A 72 -6.67 -3.08 -8.52
C LYS A 72 -5.54 -4.12 -8.46
N LEU A 73 -5.49 -4.98 -7.43
CA LEU A 73 -4.44 -5.98 -7.29
C LEU A 73 -4.50 -7.04 -8.39
N VAL A 74 -5.69 -7.59 -8.66
CA VAL A 74 -5.90 -8.64 -9.68
C VAL A 74 -5.45 -8.18 -11.07
N PRO A 75 -5.97 -7.06 -11.64
CA PRO A 75 -5.55 -6.63 -12.97
C PRO A 75 -4.07 -6.23 -13.04
N ARG A 76 -3.44 -5.82 -11.94
CA ARG A 76 -2.00 -5.55 -11.89
C ARG A 76 -1.18 -6.84 -11.98
N TYR A 77 -1.56 -7.88 -11.24
CA TYR A 77 -0.92 -9.19 -11.37
C TYR A 77 -1.10 -9.75 -12.79
N ASP A 78 -2.30 -9.67 -13.35
CA ASP A 78 -2.55 -10.10 -14.73
C ASP A 78 -1.67 -9.34 -15.73
N LYS A 79 -1.55 -8.03 -15.59
CA LYS A 79 -0.69 -7.21 -16.45
C LYS A 79 0.79 -7.58 -16.29
N CYS A 80 1.25 -7.80 -15.06
CA CYS A 80 2.63 -8.24 -14.79
C CYS A 80 2.92 -9.58 -15.46
N LEU A 81 2.04 -10.56 -15.29
CA LEU A 81 2.17 -11.90 -15.89
C LEU A 81 2.18 -11.84 -17.42
N ASN A 82 1.24 -11.11 -18.02
CA ASN A 82 1.16 -10.93 -19.47
C ASN A 82 2.34 -10.14 -20.04
N ASN A 83 3.02 -9.34 -19.21
CA ASN A 83 4.24 -8.60 -19.58
C ASN A 83 5.53 -9.39 -19.27
N GLY A 84 5.45 -10.70 -19.02
CA GLY A 84 6.60 -11.55 -18.74
C GLY A 84 7.30 -11.25 -17.41
N GLY A 85 6.55 -10.75 -16.42
CA GLY A 85 7.08 -10.37 -15.10
C GLY A 85 7.71 -8.97 -15.04
N ASN A 86 7.64 -8.19 -16.11
CA ASN A 86 8.11 -6.80 -16.11
C ASN A 86 7.18 -5.88 -15.32
N TYR A 87 7.72 -4.71 -14.95
CA TYR A 87 7.00 -3.69 -14.18
C TYR A 87 5.68 -3.26 -14.83
N VAL A 88 4.71 -2.96 -13.98
CA VAL A 88 3.40 -2.45 -14.34
C VAL A 88 3.34 -0.94 -14.14
N GLU A 89 3.24 -0.21 -15.25
CA GLU A 89 2.99 1.24 -15.22
C GLU A 89 1.69 1.59 -14.48
N LYS A 90 1.67 2.81 -13.91
CA LYS A 90 0.54 3.34 -13.14
C LYS A 90 -0.70 3.57 -13.99
#